data_AF-A0A355RGH8-F1
#
_entry.id   AF-A0A355RGH8-F1
#
_cell.length_a   1.000
_cell.length_b   1.000
_cell.length_c   1.000
_cell.angle_alpha   90.00
_cell.angle_beta   90.00
_cell.angle_gamma   90.00
#
_symmetry.space_group_name_H-M   'P 1'
#
loop_
_entity.id
_entity.type
_entity.pdbx_description
1 polymer ?
#
loop_
_entity_poly.entity_id
_entity_poly.type
_entity_poly.pdbx_seq_one_letter_code
_entity_poly.pdbx_strand_id
1 'polypeptide(L)'
;EFLRERTYYSKLCLIQMALPSKGDDHAVLVDPLAQGLKLDALYALFEDETVVKVFHAARQDLEIFCVDAGVLPKPLFDTQVAAMVCGFGEQVGYETLVRKITKNTIDKSSRFTDWSRRPLSEAQKSYALADVTHLRQVYEFLRAKIEKTGRGPWVEEELQILTNPETYHVRPSEAWRRVKTRTSSPRVIAVVQALADFREDYAQTRNVPRSRVFKDDALIELASTKP
;
A
#
# COMPACT_ATOMS: atom_id res chain seq x y z
N GLU A 1 8.44 -1.70 -3.67
CA GLU A 1 8.42 -0.52 -4.58
C GLU A 1 7.46 -0.69 -5.76
N PHE A 2 6.78 0.39 -6.17
CA PHE A 2 5.84 0.40 -7.29
C PHE A 2 5.71 1.78 -7.94
N LEU A 3 5.08 1.83 -9.13
CA LEU A 3 4.77 3.07 -9.86
C LEU A 3 3.26 3.22 -10.06
N ARG A 4 2.70 4.43 -9.85
CA ARG A 4 1.25 4.70 -9.94
C ARG A 4 0.88 5.90 -10.84
N GLU A 5 1.83 6.50 -11.53
CA GLU A 5 1.59 7.77 -12.24
C GLU A 5 0.93 7.62 -13.62
N ARG A 6 1.16 6.48 -14.28
CA ARG A 6 0.83 6.31 -15.71
C ARG A 6 -0.33 5.37 -15.98
N THR A 7 -0.71 4.57 -14.99
CA THR A 7 -1.70 3.51 -15.07
C THR A 7 -2.71 3.66 -13.93
N TYR A 8 -3.87 3.03 -14.07
CA TYR A 8 -4.86 3.00 -12.99
C TYR A 8 -4.36 2.14 -11.83
N TYR A 9 -3.92 0.92 -12.16
CA TYR A 9 -3.35 -0.01 -11.21
C TYR A 9 -1.85 0.26 -11.02
N SER A 10 -1.38 0.14 -9.79
CA SER A 10 0.03 0.26 -9.46
C SER A 10 0.84 -0.84 -10.14
N LYS A 11 1.95 -0.47 -10.78
CA LYS A 11 2.90 -1.44 -11.35
C LYS A 11 3.90 -1.85 -10.28
N LEU A 12 3.80 -3.07 -9.78
CA LEU A 12 4.79 -3.65 -8.86
C LEU A 12 6.15 -3.74 -9.56
N CYS A 13 7.16 -3.14 -8.95
CA CYS A 13 8.48 -3.00 -9.57
C CYS A 13 9.60 -3.65 -8.76
N LEU A 14 9.45 -3.78 -7.45
CA LEU A 14 10.44 -4.43 -6.60
C LEU A 14 9.74 -4.93 -5.34
N ILE A 15 10.11 -6.11 -4.86
CA ILE A 15 9.68 -6.62 -3.57
C ILE A 15 10.92 -6.72 -2.68
N GLN A 16 10.81 -6.23 -1.45
CA GLN A 16 11.87 -6.30 -0.46
C GLN A 16 11.42 -7.21 0.67
N MET A 17 12.27 -8.16 1.06
CA MET A 17 11.97 -9.08 2.16
C MET A 17 13.17 -9.18 3.07
N ALA A 18 12.92 -9.19 4.38
CA ALA A 18 13.92 -9.52 5.38
C ALA A 18 13.59 -10.86 6.03
N LEU A 19 14.61 -11.69 6.25
CA LEU A 19 14.49 -13.02 6.83
C LEU A 19 15.17 -13.07 8.20
N PRO A 20 14.75 -14.00 9.08
CA PRO A 20 15.49 -14.25 10.30
C PRO A 20 16.87 -14.86 10.03
N SER A 21 17.91 -14.03 9.97
CA SER A 21 19.30 -14.48 9.82
C SER A 21 20.18 -14.00 10.97
N LYS A 22 21.22 -14.78 11.29
CA LYS A 22 22.31 -14.42 12.21
C LYS A 22 23.54 -13.83 11.48
N GLY A 23 23.56 -13.85 10.14
CA GLY A 23 24.62 -13.28 9.30
C GLY A 23 24.13 -12.09 8.46
N ASP A 24 25.00 -11.59 7.58
CA ASP A 24 24.73 -10.38 6.78
C ASP A 24 23.65 -10.58 5.70
N ASP A 25 23.34 -11.82 5.32
CA ASP A 25 22.27 -12.19 4.37
C ASP A 25 20.89 -12.19 5.04
N HIS A 26 20.47 -11.01 5.52
CA HIS A 26 19.21 -10.85 6.25
C HIS A 26 18.10 -10.23 5.39
N ALA A 27 18.39 -9.81 4.16
CA ALA A 27 17.42 -9.19 3.27
C ALA A 27 17.68 -9.52 1.80
N VAL A 28 16.60 -9.60 1.03
CA VAL A 28 16.61 -9.93 -0.40
C VAL A 28 15.74 -8.94 -1.18
N LEU A 29 16.14 -8.68 -2.41
CA LEU A 29 15.38 -7.92 -3.39
C LEU A 29 14.90 -8.88 -4.48
N VAL A 30 13.59 -8.95 -4.67
CA VAL A 30 12.97 -9.78 -5.71
C VAL A 30 12.50 -8.88 -6.85
N ASP A 31 12.93 -9.20 -8.06
CA ASP A 31 12.58 -8.47 -9.28
C ASP A 31 11.34 -9.08 -9.96
N PRO A 32 10.12 -8.56 -9.74
CA PRO A 32 8.90 -9.07 -10.36
C PRO A 32 8.84 -8.82 -11.88
N LEU A 33 9.73 -7.98 -12.43
CA LEU A 33 9.79 -7.69 -13.87
C LEU A 33 10.72 -8.66 -14.61
N ALA A 34 11.42 -9.54 -13.89
CA ALA A 34 12.28 -10.54 -14.49
C ALA A 34 11.47 -11.51 -15.36
N GLN A 35 11.97 -11.77 -16.58
CA GLN A 35 11.26 -12.58 -17.55
C GLN A 35 11.02 -14.01 -17.02
N GLY A 36 9.75 -14.43 -17.03
CA GLY A 36 9.35 -15.78 -16.63
C GLY A 36 9.26 -15.99 -15.11
N LEU A 37 9.56 -14.98 -14.29
CA LEU A 37 9.35 -15.08 -12.85
C LEU A 37 7.85 -15.03 -12.54
N LYS A 38 7.38 -16.01 -11.77
CA LYS A 38 6.04 -16.01 -11.18
C LYS A 38 6.13 -15.78 -9.69
N LEU A 39 5.12 -15.11 -9.12
CA LEU A 39 5.05 -14.80 -7.69
C LEU A 39 4.26 -15.86 -6.89
N ASP A 40 3.92 -17.01 -7.49
CA ASP A 40 3.14 -18.06 -6.85
C ASP A 40 3.71 -18.49 -5.47
N ALA A 41 5.04 -18.62 -5.37
CA ALA A 41 5.71 -18.98 -4.12
C ALA A 41 5.62 -17.87 -3.05
N LEU A 42 5.61 -16.60 -3.47
CA LEU A 42 5.42 -15.47 -2.57
C LEU A 42 3.97 -15.45 -2.05
N TYR A 43 3.00 -15.71 -2.93
CA TYR A 43 1.59 -15.77 -2.55
C TYR A 43 1.30 -16.94 -1.62
N ALA A 44 1.90 -18.10 -1.85
CA ALA A 44 1.84 -19.22 -0.90
C ALA A 44 2.42 -18.84 0.48
N LEU A 45 3.53 -18.09 0.53
CA LEU A 45 4.09 -17.58 1.79
C LEU A 45 3.15 -16.59 2.48
N PHE A 46 2.43 -15.76 1.72
CA PHE A 46 1.44 -14.84 2.27
C PHE A 46 0.27 -15.58 2.93
N GLU A 47 -0.11 -16.73 2.42
CA GLU A 47 -1.18 -17.57 2.99
C GLU A 47 -0.70 -18.49 4.13
N ASP A 48 0.61 -18.71 4.26
CA ASP A 48 1.17 -19.56 5.32
C ASP A 48 1.00 -18.95 6.72
N GLU A 49 0.03 -19.47 7.48
CA GLU A 49 -0.29 -18.96 8.81
C GLU A 49 0.80 -19.21 9.87
N THR A 50 1.81 -20.06 9.57
CA THR A 50 2.95 -20.29 10.47
C THR A 50 3.99 -19.17 10.41
N VAL A 51 3.91 -18.30 9.40
CA VAL A 51 4.84 -17.19 9.19
C VAL A 51 4.09 -15.86 9.30
N VAL A 52 4.50 -15.01 10.24
CA VAL A 52 3.96 -13.64 10.37
C VAL A 52 4.56 -12.75 9.29
N LYS A 53 3.70 -12.12 8.49
CA LYS A 53 4.11 -11.16 7.47
C LYS A 53 4.08 -9.76 8.07
N VAL A 54 5.24 -9.14 8.16
CA VAL A 54 5.42 -7.82 8.79
C VAL A 54 5.53 -6.75 7.71
N PHE A 55 4.70 -5.73 7.80
CA PHE A 55 4.71 -4.56 6.93
C PHE A 55 4.74 -3.26 7.75
N HIS A 56 4.94 -2.14 7.07
CA HIS A 56 4.76 -0.81 7.65
C HIS A 56 3.87 0.03 6.74
N ALA A 57 2.71 0.49 7.24
CA ALA A 57 1.77 1.27 6.44
C ALA A 57 1.32 0.54 5.16
N ALA A 58 0.96 -0.74 5.31
CA ALA A 58 0.86 -1.75 4.26
C ALA A 58 -0.26 -1.51 3.22
N ARG A 59 -1.13 -0.53 3.43
CA ARG A 59 -2.38 -0.39 2.66
C ARG A 59 -2.16 -0.41 1.15
N GLN A 60 -1.13 0.29 0.66
CA GLN A 60 -0.85 0.34 -0.78
C GLN A 60 -0.18 -0.94 -1.30
N ASP A 61 0.65 -1.59 -0.49
CA ASP A 61 1.25 -2.88 -0.83
C ASP A 61 0.17 -3.97 -0.94
N LEU A 62 -0.75 -4.00 0.04
CA LEU A 62 -1.87 -4.93 0.06
C LEU A 62 -2.85 -4.72 -1.11
N GLU A 63 -3.09 -3.47 -1.52
CA GLU A 63 -3.87 -3.16 -2.73
C GLU A 63 -3.28 -3.85 -3.97
N ILE A 64 -1.95 -3.83 -4.11
CA ILE A 64 -1.26 -4.45 -5.25
C ILE A 64 -1.50 -5.96 -5.26
N PHE A 65 -1.28 -6.64 -4.13
CA PHE A 65 -1.42 -8.10 -4.07
C PHE A 65 -2.88 -8.55 -4.19
N CYS A 66 -3.81 -7.78 -3.62
CA CYS A 66 -5.23 -8.06 -3.75
C CYS A 66 -5.72 -7.90 -5.19
N VAL A 67 -5.25 -6.87 -5.91
CA VAL A 67 -5.62 -6.66 -7.32
C VAL A 67 -4.96 -7.67 -8.24
N ASP A 68 -3.69 -8.00 -8.01
CA ASP A 68 -2.92 -8.89 -8.88
C ASP A 68 -3.33 -10.36 -8.71
N ALA A 69 -3.54 -10.81 -7.48
CA ALA A 69 -3.72 -12.22 -7.16
C ALA A 69 -4.93 -12.53 -6.26
N GLY A 70 -5.64 -11.52 -5.76
CA GLY A 70 -6.72 -11.73 -4.78
C GLY A 70 -6.23 -12.20 -3.41
N VAL A 71 -4.93 -12.06 -3.13
CA VAL A 71 -4.29 -12.58 -1.90
C VAL A 71 -3.97 -11.43 -0.96
N LEU A 72 -4.27 -11.63 0.32
CA LEU A 72 -3.83 -10.78 1.43
C LEU A 72 -3.02 -11.63 2.43
N PRO A 73 -1.88 -11.15 2.93
CA PRO A 73 -1.07 -11.90 3.90
C PRO A 73 -1.82 -12.20 5.19
N LYS A 74 -1.68 -13.44 5.69
CA LYS A 74 -2.24 -13.87 6.96
C LYS A 74 -1.29 -14.86 7.67
N PRO A 75 -0.92 -14.64 8.96
CA PRO A 75 -1.21 -13.45 9.75
C PRO A 75 -0.40 -12.23 9.27
N LEU A 76 -1.05 -11.06 9.29
CA LEU A 76 -0.46 -9.76 8.98
C LEU A 76 -0.10 -9.02 10.28
N PHE A 77 1.07 -8.39 10.31
CA PHE A 77 1.42 -7.41 11.32
C PHE A 77 1.80 -6.09 10.66
N ASP A 78 0.97 -5.06 10.83
CA ASP A 78 1.31 -3.70 10.40
C ASP A 78 1.96 -2.91 11.54
N THR A 79 3.23 -2.56 11.37
CA THR A 79 4.00 -1.84 12.38
C THR A 79 3.53 -0.39 12.59
N GLN A 80 2.89 0.25 11.61
CA GLN A 80 2.30 1.59 11.79
C GLN A 80 1.06 1.52 12.68
N VAL A 81 0.17 0.55 12.43
CA VAL A 81 -1.01 0.29 13.28
C VAL A 81 -0.58 -0.07 14.70
N ALA A 82 0.35 -1.02 14.83
CA ALA A 82 0.90 -1.41 16.13
C ALA A 82 1.56 -0.24 16.88
N ALA A 83 2.28 0.63 16.16
CA ALA A 83 2.92 1.81 16.73
C ALA A 83 1.89 2.86 17.20
N MET A 84 0.80 3.07 16.46
CA MET A 84 -0.32 3.92 16.88
C MET A 84 -0.87 3.45 18.23
N VAL A 85 -1.23 2.16 18.33
CA VAL A 85 -1.75 1.55 19.58
C VAL A 85 -0.72 1.65 20.72
N CYS A 86 0.56 1.61 20.39
CA CYS A 86 1.67 1.79 21.34
C CYS A 86 2.00 3.25 21.70
N GLY A 87 1.27 4.24 21.18
CA GLY A 87 1.42 5.65 21.51
C GLY A 87 2.53 6.39 20.75
N PHE A 88 2.92 5.91 19.56
CA PHE A 88 3.91 6.59 18.70
C PHE A 88 3.31 7.65 17.77
N GLY A 89 1.98 7.76 17.73
CA GLY A 89 1.22 8.61 16.81
C GLY A 89 0.53 7.81 15.70
N GLU A 90 -0.57 8.35 15.17
CA GLU A 90 -1.46 7.67 14.21
C GLU A 90 -0.81 7.36 12.86
N GLN A 91 0.06 8.25 12.36
CA GLN A 91 0.72 8.11 11.06
C GLN A 91 2.24 8.23 11.20
N VAL A 92 2.81 7.53 12.18
CA VAL A 92 4.26 7.51 12.35
C VAL A 92 4.91 6.87 11.12
N GLY A 93 5.85 7.58 10.50
CA GLY A 93 6.61 7.06 9.38
C GLY A 93 7.71 6.10 9.82
N TYR A 94 8.04 5.12 8.97
CA TYR A 94 9.00 4.05 9.23
C TYR A 94 10.34 4.55 9.78
N GLU A 95 10.96 5.53 9.11
CA GLU A 95 12.24 6.10 9.54
C GLU A 95 12.19 6.70 10.96
N THR A 96 11.09 7.38 11.30
CA THR A 96 10.91 7.93 12.66
C THR A 96 10.74 6.82 13.69
N LEU A 97 10.04 5.75 13.31
CA LEU A 97 9.83 4.59 14.16
C LEU A 97 11.15 3.84 14.42
N VAL A 98 11.93 3.58 13.37
CA VAL A 98 13.28 2.99 13.44
C VAL A 98 14.20 3.84 14.32
N ARG A 99 14.28 5.15 14.07
CA ARG A 99 15.10 6.06 14.89
C ARG A 99 14.70 6.04 16.37
N LYS A 100 13.40 6.00 16.68
CA LYS A 100 12.92 5.98 18.07
C LYS A 100 13.23 4.65 18.77
N ILE A 101 13.03 3.52 18.09
CA ILE A 101 13.11 2.17 18.66
C ILE A 101 14.53 1.60 18.59
N THR A 102 15.14 1.56 17.41
CA THR A 102 16.43 0.91 17.18
C THR A 102 17.62 1.86 17.30
N LYS A 103 17.37 3.17 17.37
CA LYS A 103 18.39 4.25 17.36
C LYS A 103 19.20 4.33 16.07
N ASN A 104 18.78 3.63 15.01
CA ASN A 104 19.39 3.72 13.68
C ASN A 104 18.73 4.81 12.83
N THR A 105 19.42 5.23 11.77
CA THR A 105 18.92 6.19 10.78
C THR A 105 18.89 5.54 9.40
N ILE A 106 17.85 5.82 8.64
CA ILE A 106 17.68 5.33 7.26
C ILE A 106 17.95 6.49 6.29
N ASP A 107 18.78 6.25 5.28
CA ASP A 107 19.04 7.21 4.21
C ASP A 107 17.85 7.30 3.23
N LYS A 108 17.53 8.52 2.77
CA LYS A 108 16.38 8.84 1.90
C LYS A 108 16.74 9.15 0.46
N SER A 109 18.00 9.02 0.08
CA SER A 109 18.53 9.55 -1.18
C SER A 109 17.86 9.02 -2.46
N SER A 110 17.05 7.95 -2.42
CA SER A 110 16.47 7.31 -3.61
C SER A 110 14.95 7.07 -3.61
N ARG A 111 14.16 7.76 -2.75
CA ARG A 111 12.70 7.53 -2.66
C ARG A 111 11.92 7.81 -3.96
N PHE A 112 12.32 8.85 -4.71
CA PHE A 112 11.64 9.26 -5.95
C PHE A 112 12.51 8.92 -7.16
N THR A 113 12.44 7.67 -7.60
CA THR A 113 13.20 7.14 -8.73
C THR A 113 12.33 6.23 -9.58
N ASP A 114 12.71 6.01 -10.83
CA ASP A 114 12.02 5.08 -11.72
C ASP A 114 12.40 3.64 -11.37
N TRP A 115 11.58 3.02 -10.52
CA TRP A 115 11.74 1.63 -10.08
C TRP A 115 11.54 0.59 -11.18
N SER A 116 11.06 0.97 -12.36
CA SER A 116 10.90 0.04 -13.49
C SER A 116 12.18 -0.14 -14.31
N ARG A 117 13.17 0.74 -14.12
CA ARG A 117 14.45 0.66 -14.84
C ARG A 117 15.28 -0.54 -14.39
N ARG A 118 15.96 -1.16 -15.36
CA ARG A 118 16.91 -2.26 -15.13
C ARG A 118 18.22 -2.01 -15.87
N PRO A 119 19.37 -2.39 -15.27
CA PRO A 119 19.52 -2.87 -13.89
C PRO A 119 19.24 -1.75 -12.86
N LEU A 120 18.91 -2.12 -11.62
CA LEU A 120 18.81 -1.17 -10.51
C LEU A 120 20.20 -0.62 -10.15
N SER A 121 20.29 0.65 -9.79
CA SER A 121 21.53 1.24 -9.27
C SER A 121 21.84 0.75 -7.85
N GLU A 122 23.09 0.84 -7.42
CA GLU A 122 23.47 0.50 -6.04
C GLU A 122 22.75 1.37 -5.00
N ALA A 123 22.51 2.64 -5.31
CA ALA A 123 21.73 3.53 -4.44
C ALA A 123 20.27 3.05 -4.29
N GLN A 124 19.64 2.60 -5.38
CA GLN A 124 18.29 2.01 -5.35
C GLN A 124 18.26 0.74 -4.51
N LYS A 125 19.23 -0.17 -4.70
CA LYS A 125 19.31 -1.42 -3.94
C LYS A 125 19.49 -1.15 -2.44
N SER A 126 20.44 -0.30 -2.07
CA SER A 126 20.71 0.07 -0.68
C SER A 126 19.50 0.72 0.00
N TYR A 127 18.83 1.64 -0.69
CA TYR A 127 17.59 2.24 -0.20
C TYR A 127 16.51 1.18 0.02
N ALA A 128 16.28 0.32 -0.97
CA ALA A 128 15.23 -0.69 -0.91
C ALA A 128 15.46 -1.72 0.22
N LEU A 129 16.72 -2.13 0.44
CA LEU A 129 17.07 -3.03 1.54
C LEU A 129 16.84 -2.37 2.91
N ALA A 130 17.14 -1.07 3.07
CA ALA A 130 16.97 -0.35 4.32
C ALA A 130 15.50 -0.31 4.81
N ASP A 131 14.53 -0.39 3.89
CA ASP A 131 13.10 -0.46 4.22
C ASP A 131 12.69 -1.73 4.99
N VAL A 132 13.51 -2.79 4.92
CA VAL A 132 13.23 -4.07 5.61
C VAL A 132 14.27 -4.44 6.66
N THR A 133 15.50 -3.89 6.58
CA THR A 133 16.61 -4.19 7.50
C THR A 133 16.24 -4.03 8.97
N HIS A 134 15.58 -2.94 9.35
CA HIS A 134 15.22 -2.67 10.75
C HIS A 134 13.79 -3.06 11.11
N LEU A 135 12.97 -3.43 10.12
CA LEU A 135 11.54 -3.68 10.30
C LEU A 135 11.27 -4.82 11.28
N ARG A 136 12.11 -5.86 11.27
CA ARG A 136 12.02 -6.97 12.23
C ARG A 136 12.25 -6.52 13.67
N GLN A 137 13.26 -5.69 13.93
CA GLN A 137 13.55 -5.18 15.28
C GLN A 137 12.40 -4.31 15.79
N VAL A 138 11.81 -3.51 14.90
CA VAL A 138 10.60 -2.71 15.18
C VAL A 138 9.42 -3.62 15.53
N TYR A 139 9.19 -4.69 14.76
CA TYR A 139 8.16 -5.68 15.03
C TYR A 139 8.33 -6.35 16.39
N GLU A 140 9.52 -6.88 16.69
CA GLU A 140 9.80 -7.58 17.95
C GLU A 140 9.55 -6.65 19.16
N PHE A 141 9.97 -5.39 19.07
CA PHE A 141 9.71 -4.38 20.10
C PHE A 141 8.21 -4.10 20.27
N LEU A 142 7.49 -3.82 19.18
CA LEU A 142 6.08 -3.46 19.22
C LEU A 142 5.21 -4.62 19.69
N ARG A 143 5.49 -5.85 19.20
CA ARG A 143 4.80 -7.06 19.64
C ARG A 143 4.93 -7.26 21.15
N ALA A 144 6.14 -7.18 21.69
CA ALA A 144 6.36 -7.32 23.14
C ALA A 144 5.63 -6.23 23.94
N LYS A 145 5.58 -5.00 23.43
CA LYS A 145 4.86 -3.90 24.07
C LYS A 145 3.34 -4.10 24.04
N ILE A 146 2.79 -4.57 22.94
CA ILE A 146 1.36 -4.91 22.80
C ILE A 146 0.98 -6.00 23.79
N GLU A 147 1.77 -7.08 23.86
CA GLU A 147 1.57 -8.19 24.79
C GLU A 147 1.59 -7.71 26.25
N LYS A 148 2.61 -6.93 26.62
CA LYS A 148 2.74 -6.36 27.97
C LYS A 148 1.56 -5.45 28.35
N THR A 149 0.98 -4.74 27.39
CA THR A 149 -0.10 -3.78 27.65
C THR A 149 -1.49 -4.36 27.46
N GLY A 150 -1.61 -5.61 26.97
CA GLY A 150 -2.89 -6.25 26.68
C GLY A 150 -3.68 -5.59 25.55
N ARG A 151 -3.03 -4.79 24.69
CA ARG A 151 -3.70 -4.00 23.64
C ARG A 151 -3.87 -4.73 22.30
N GLY A 152 -3.66 -6.05 22.28
CA GLY A 152 -3.84 -6.89 21.08
C GLY A 152 -5.19 -6.67 20.39
N PRO A 153 -6.33 -6.64 21.11
CA PRO A 153 -7.64 -6.43 20.50
C PRO A 153 -7.78 -5.11 19.71
N TRP A 154 -7.10 -4.04 20.14
CA TRP A 154 -7.14 -2.75 19.42
C TRP A 154 -6.37 -2.82 18.10
N VAL A 155 -5.27 -3.57 18.08
CA VAL A 155 -4.52 -3.80 16.84
C VAL A 155 -5.36 -4.65 15.88
N GLU A 156 -6.00 -5.70 16.38
CA GLU A 156 -6.83 -6.59 15.58
C GLU A 156 -8.00 -5.84 14.91
N GLU A 157 -8.69 -4.97 15.65
CA GLU A 157 -9.79 -4.15 15.11
C GLU A 157 -9.33 -3.29 13.92
N GLU A 158 -8.20 -2.61 14.04
CA GLU A 158 -7.63 -1.80 12.96
C GLU A 158 -7.15 -2.66 11.77
N LEU A 159 -6.61 -3.85 12.04
CA LEU A 159 -6.19 -4.79 11.01
C LEU A 159 -7.35 -5.37 10.21
N GLN A 160 -8.59 -5.40 10.72
CA GLN A 160 -9.76 -5.84 9.97
C GLN A 160 -9.96 -5.03 8.68
N ILE A 161 -9.65 -3.73 8.70
CA ILE A 161 -9.74 -2.90 7.51
C ILE A 161 -8.68 -3.32 6.48
N LEU A 162 -7.45 -3.59 6.90
CA LEU A 162 -6.35 -3.97 6.01
C LEU A 162 -6.47 -5.41 5.49
N THR A 163 -7.14 -6.29 6.23
CA THR A 163 -7.31 -7.70 5.88
C THR A 163 -8.64 -7.98 5.17
N ASN A 164 -9.49 -6.97 4.96
CA ASN A 164 -10.73 -7.09 4.20
C ASN A 164 -10.49 -6.80 2.71
N PRO A 165 -10.70 -7.78 1.79
CA PRO A 165 -10.57 -7.57 0.35
C PRO A 165 -11.43 -6.42 -0.21
N GLU A 166 -12.62 -6.17 0.36
CA GLU A 166 -13.51 -5.08 -0.09
C GLU A 166 -12.88 -3.70 0.10
N THR A 167 -11.90 -3.55 1.00
CA THR A 167 -11.14 -2.31 1.19
C THR A 167 -10.40 -1.88 -0.09
N TYR A 168 -10.05 -2.84 -0.94
CA TYR A 168 -9.27 -2.64 -2.16
C TYR A 168 -10.15 -2.67 -3.42
N HIS A 169 -11.40 -3.10 -3.30
CA HIS A 169 -12.34 -3.10 -4.40
C HIS A 169 -12.97 -1.72 -4.58
N VAL A 170 -12.73 -1.08 -5.73
CA VAL A 170 -13.36 0.20 -6.07
C VAL A 170 -14.54 -0.03 -7.00
N ARG A 171 -15.76 0.13 -6.49
CA ARG A 171 -16.99 0.03 -7.28
C ARG A 171 -17.24 1.31 -8.08
N PRO A 172 -17.36 1.25 -9.43
CA PRO A 172 -17.68 2.42 -10.25
C PRO A 172 -18.92 3.19 -9.78
N SER A 173 -19.99 2.48 -9.43
CA SER A 173 -21.25 3.05 -8.93
C SER A 173 -21.11 3.87 -7.63
N GLU A 174 -20.01 3.72 -6.89
CA GLU A 174 -19.73 4.47 -5.64
C GLU A 174 -18.68 5.56 -5.81
N ALA A 175 -18.05 5.66 -6.99
CA ALA A 175 -16.94 6.58 -7.25
C ALA A 175 -17.30 8.06 -7.00
N TRP A 176 -18.57 8.41 -7.21
CA TRP A 176 -19.12 9.75 -6.97
C TRP A 176 -18.97 10.22 -5.52
N ARG A 177 -18.92 9.31 -4.54
CA ARG A 177 -18.78 9.66 -3.11
C ARG A 177 -17.44 10.35 -2.81
N ARG A 178 -16.44 10.17 -3.68
CA ARG A 178 -15.12 10.83 -3.57
C ARG A 178 -15.09 12.21 -4.22
N VAL A 179 -16.08 12.53 -5.06
CA VAL A 179 -16.17 13.81 -5.76
C VAL A 179 -16.71 14.86 -4.78
N LYS A 180 -15.90 15.87 -4.48
CA LYS A 180 -16.30 16.97 -3.59
C LYS A 180 -17.22 17.93 -4.35
N THR A 181 -18.52 17.81 -4.15
CA THR A 181 -19.52 18.72 -4.72
C THR A 181 -19.94 19.79 -3.73
N ARG A 182 -20.04 21.05 -4.18
CA ARG A 182 -20.57 22.18 -3.35
C ARG A 182 -22.09 22.32 -3.44
N THR A 183 -22.73 21.61 -4.36
CA THR A 183 -24.18 21.66 -4.60
C THR A 183 -24.87 20.46 -3.97
N SER A 184 -26.08 20.68 -3.46
CA SER A 184 -26.98 19.64 -2.95
C SER A 184 -28.11 19.30 -3.94
N SER A 185 -28.08 19.88 -5.15
CA SER A 185 -29.14 19.66 -6.15
C SER A 185 -29.21 18.19 -6.57
N PRO A 186 -30.34 17.49 -6.36
CA PRO A 186 -30.47 16.07 -6.69
C PRO A 186 -30.21 15.79 -8.18
N ARG A 187 -30.63 16.70 -9.06
CA ARG A 187 -30.41 16.57 -10.51
C ARG A 187 -28.94 16.69 -10.89
N VAL A 188 -28.16 17.53 -10.22
CA VAL A 188 -26.72 17.65 -10.49
C VAL A 188 -25.99 16.44 -9.92
N ILE A 189 -26.36 16.00 -8.72
CA ILE A 189 -25.80 14.79 -8.09
C ILE A 189 -26.03 13.56 -8.98
N ALA A 190 -27.20 13.41 -9.59
CA ALA A 190 -27.46 12.30 -10.52
C ALA A 190 -26.51 12.30 -11.73
N VAL A 191 -26.18 13.47 -12.28
CA VAL A 191 -25.20 13.58 -13.37
C VAL A 191 -23.78 13.30 -12.87
N VAL A 192 -23.41 13.80 -11.69
CA VAL A 192 -22.12 13.49 -11.05
C VAL A 192 -21.97 11.99 -10.83
N GLN A 193 -23.03 11.31 -10.40
CA GLN A 193 -23.07 9.85 -10.23
C GLN A 193 -22.75 9.14 -11.55
N ALA A 194 -23.49 9.45 -12.62
CA ALA A 194 -23.29 8.83 -13.93
C ALA A 194 -21.89 9.11 -14.52
N LEU A 195 -21.40 10.35 -14.41
CA LEU A 195 -20.08 10.72 -14.91
C LEU A 195 -18.95 10.07 -14.11
N ALA A 196 -19.08 10.01 -12.78
CA ALA A 196 -18.08 9.38 -11.93
C ALA A 196 -18.03 7.86 -12.15
N ASP A 197 -19.19 7.23 -12.33
CA ASP A 197 -19.33 5.82 -12.67
C ASP A 197 -18.61 5.50 -13.99
N PHE A 198 -18.98 6.20 -15.06
CA PHE A 198 -18.31 6.07 -16.37
C PHE A 198 -16.79 6.28 -16.26
N ARG A 199 -16.35 7.33 -15.56
CA ARG A 199 -14.92 7.62 -15.42
C ARG A 199 -14.18 6.50 -14.72
N GLU A 200 -14.75 5.98 -13.64
CA GLU A 200 -14.12 4.93 -12.85
C GLU A 200 -14.02 3.63 -13.67
N ASP A 201 -15.12 3.20 -14.29
CA ASP A 201 -15.15 2.03 -15.16
C ASP A 201 -14.17 2.16 -16.34
N TYR A 202 -14.18 3.29 -17.04
CA TYR A 202 -13.28 3.52 -18.16
C TYR A 202 -11.80 3.52 -17.72
N ALA A 203 -11.50 4.16 -16.58
CA ALA A 203 -10.15 4.22 -16.04
C ALA A 203 -9.63 2.82 -15.64
N GLN A 204 -10.47 2.01 -15.00
CA GLN A 204 -10.19 0.62 -14.65
C GLN A 204 -9.95 -0.24 -15.89
N THR A 205 -10.93 -0.28 -16.80
CA THR A 205 -10.92 -1.15 -17.99
C THR A 205 -9.78 -0.83 -18.95
N ARG A 206 -9.43 0.46 -19.11
CA ARG A 206 -8.33 0.89 -19.97
C ARG A 206 -6.99 1.01 -19.23
N ASN A 207 -6.97 0.73 -17.94
CA ASN A 207 -5.81 0.90 -17.06
C ASN A 207 -5.13 2.29 -17.21
N VAL A 208 -5.93 3.35 -17.21
CA VAL A 208 -5.44 4.74 -17.29
C VAL A 208 -5.82 5.52 -16.04
N PRO A 209 -4.99 6.48 -15.59
CA PRO A 209 -5.36 7.33 -14.45
C PRO A 209 -6.68 8.05 -14.71
N ARG A 210 -7.55 8.13 -13.68
CA ARG A 210 -8.87 8.80 -13.77
C ARG A 210 -8.80 10.20 -14.36
N SER A 211 -7.77 10.97 -13.96
CA SER A 211 -7.54 12.34 -14.42
C SER A 211 -7.20 12.46 -15.91
N ARG A 212 -6.75 11.37 -16.57
CA ARG A 212 -6.54 11.32 -18.02
C ARG A 212 -7.82 11.07 -18.80
N VAL A 213 -8.85 10.48 -18.17
CA VAL A 213 -10.18 10.38 -18.76
C VAL A 213 -10.82 11.77 -18.73
N PHE A 214 -10.97 12.34 -17.54
CA PHE A 214 -11.21 13.77 -17.30
C PHE A 214 -11.00 14.14 -15.82
N LYS A 215 -10.64 15.39 -15.56
CA LYS A 215 -10.39 15.93 -14.22
C LYS A 215 -11.69 16.12 -13.42
N ASP A 216 -11.59 16.20 -12.10
CA ASP A 216 -12.72 16.45 -11.21
C ASP A 216 -13.44 17.77 -11.55
N ASP A 217 -12.69 18.83 -11.87
CA ASP A 217 -13.29 20.13 -12.23
C ASP A 217 -14.14 20.04 -13.51
N ALA A 218 -13.65 19.30 -14.52
CA ALA A 218 -14.39 19.07 -15.75
C ALA A 218 -15.65 18.22 -15.51
N LEU A 219 -15.58 17.22 -14.61
CA LEU A 219 -16.74 16.43 -14.19
C LEU A 219 -17.82 17.34 -13.58
N ILE A 220 -17.44 18.21 -12.66
CA ILE A 220 -18.35 19.13 -11.96
C ILE A 220 -18.93 20.16 -12.94
N GLU A 221 -18.12 20.68 -13.86
CA GLU A 221 -18.55 21.62 -14.89
C GLU A 221 -19.61 20.98 -15.79
N LEU A 222 -19.33 19.80 -16.36
CA LEU A 222 -20.28 19.07 -17.21
C LEU A 222 -21.60 18.77 -16.48
N ALA A 223 -21.53 18.40 -15.20
CA ALA A 223 -22.71 18.14 -14.39
C ALA A 223 -23.57 19.40 -14.14
N SER A 224 -22.92 20.58 -14.12
CA SER A 224 -23.57 21.86 -13.86
C SER A 224 -24.14 22.47 -15.14
N THR A 225 -23.39 22.44 -16.24
CA THR A 225 -23.75 23.09 -17.51
C THR A 225 -24.69 22.26 -18.36
N LYS A 226 -24.62 20.92 -18.27
CA LYS A 226 -25.45 19.97 -19.05
C LYS A 226 -25.53 20.36 -20.54
N PRO A 227 -24.37 20.45 -21.22
CA PRO A 227 -24.28 20.90 -22.60
C PRO A 227 -24.99 19.95 -23.57
#